data_AF-A0A1Z8RIU0-F1
#
_entry.id   AF-A0A1Z8RIU0-F1
#
_cell.length_a   1.000
_cell.length_b   1.000
_cell.length_c   1.000
_cell.angle_alpha   90.00
_cell.angle_beta   90.00
_cell.angle_gamma   90.00
#
_symmetry.space_group_name_H-M   'P 1'
#
loop_
_entity.id
_entity.type
_entity.pdbx_description
1 polymer ?
#
loop_
_entity_poly.entity_id
_entity_poly.type
_entity_poly.pdbx_seq_one_letter_code
_entity_poly.pdbx_strand_id
1 'polypeptide(L)'
;FGGDSLVNDRKSILPKAIRKKDGYEYIVFNRFTDEYNTGDDKIEYIVETSRDLRTWYDTSSDQGAALFGTPEDLGGGMERVVFKSKKTRTDGGKTRQYIRVRLKSR
;
A
#
# COMPACT_ATOMS: atom_id res chain seq x y z
N PHE A 1 -20.58 22.20 -19.89
CA PHE A 1 -20.05 20.90 -20.32
C PHE A 1 -20.07 19.97 -19.13
N GLY A 2 -20.99 19.00 -19.14
CA GLY A 2 -21.13 17.98 -18.10
C GLY A 2 -20.06 16.93 -18.26
N GLY A 3 -19.09 16.92 -17.35
CA GLY A 3 -18.27 15.76 -17.07
C GLY A 3 -19.04 14.94 -16.04
N ASP A 4 -19.53 13.79 -16.47
CA ASP A 4 -19.96 12.72 -15.60
C ASP A 4 -18.87 12.43 -14.53
N SER A 5 -19.33 12.14 -13.32
CA SER A 5 -18.55 12.07 -12.08
C SER A 5 -17.58 10.88 -11.98
N LEU A 6 -17.14 10.33 -13.11
CA LEU A 6 -16.32 9.12 -13.22
C LEU A 6 -15.06 9.35 -14.08
N VAL A 7 -14.49 10.55 -14.01
CA VAL A 7 -13.22 10.86 -14.70
C VAL A 7 -12.11 9.95 -14.16
N ASN A 8 -11.27 9.43 -15.06
CA ASN A 8 -10.08 8.64 -14.71
C ASN A 8 -9.34 9.27 -13.53
N ASP A 9 -9.11 8.45 -12.49
CA ASP A 9 -8.38 8.83 -11.30
C ASP A 9 -7.09 9.57 -11.66
N ARG A 10 -6.92 10.78 -11.11
CA ARG A 10 -5.69 11.56 -11.32
C ARG A 10 -4.50 10.69 -10.92
N LYS A 11 -3.40 10.73 -11.68
CA LYS A 11 -2.15 10.01 -11.32
C LYS A 11 -1.64 10.32 -9.90
N SER A 12 -2.12 11.41 -9.27
CA SER A 12 -1.84 11.76 -7.88
C SER A 12 -2.45 10.79 -6.86
N ILE A 13 -3.55 10.10 -7.17
CA ILE A 13 -4.28 9.24 -6.23
C ILE A 13 -4.02 7.74 -6.41
N LEU A 14 -3.36 7.34 -7.49
CA LEU A 14 -2.90 5.96 -7.68
C LEU A 14 -1.82 5.57 -6.65
N PRO A 15 -1.71 4.29 -6.26
CA PRO A 15 -0.60 3.81 -5.45
C PRO A 15 0.76 4.13 -6.06
N LYS A 16 1.71 4.59 -5.24
CA LYS A 16 3.06 4.96 -5.68
C LYS A 16 4.12 4.32 -4.82
N ALA A 17 5.14 3.76 -5.47
CA ALA A 17 6.36 3.36 -4.78
C ALA A 17 7.23 4.60 -4.48
N ILE A 18 7.79 4.67 -3.28
CA ILE A 18 8.74 5.71 -2.88
C ILE A 18 10.12 5.06 -2.75
N ARG A 19 11.12 5.60 -3.46
CA ARG A 19 12.51 5.12 -3.35
C ARG A 19 13.30 6.05 -2.45
N LYS A 20 13.72 5.53 -1.30
CA LYS A 20 14.66 6.18 -0.39
C LYS A 20 16.04 5.51 -0.50
N LYS A 21 17.10 6.21 -0.07
CA LYS A 21 18.48 5.68 -0.03
C LYS A 21 18.78 4.86 1.23
N ASP A 22 17.75 4.38 1.93
CA ASP A 22 17.85 3.57 3.15
C ASP A 22 17.74 2.05 2.89
N GLY A 23 17.57 1.67 1.62
CA GLY A 23 17.47 0.28 1.19
C GLY A 23 16.12 -0.38 1.43
N TYR A 24 15.13 0.33 1.99
CA TYR A 24 13.77 -0.19 2.14
C TYR A 24 12.90 0.14 0.94
N GLU A 25 11.84 -0.65 0.74
CA GLU A 25 10.81 -0.34 -0.23
C GLU A 25 9.61 0.29 0.48
N TYR A 26 9.05 1.33 -0.13
CA TYR A 26 7.91 2.05 0.41
C TYR A 26 6.80 2.11 -0.63
N ILE A 27 5.56 2.06 -0.18
CA ILE A 27 4.38 2.31 -1.01
C ILE A 27 3.44 3.26 -0.28
N VAL A 28 2.91 4.25 -1.01
CA VAL A 28 1.89 5.19 -0.54
C VAL A 28 0.62 5.02 -1.36
N PHE A 29 -0.53 5.01 -0.71
CA PHE A 29 -1.83 4.97 -1.36
C PHE A 29 -2.90 5.51 -0.43
N ASN A 30 -4.07 5.83 -1.00
CA ASN A 30 -5.24 6.24 -0.23
C ASN A 30 -6.10 5.01 0.06
N ARG A 31 -6.70 4.94 1.25
CA ARG A 31 -7.68 3.91 1.63
C ARG A 31 -8.82 4.52 2.44
N PHE A 32 -9.95 3.82 2.51
CA PHE A 32 -10.94 4.13 3.52
C PHE A 32 -10.40 3.82 4.91
N THR A 33 -10.73 4.69 5.86
CA THR A 33 -10.56 4.45 7.30
C THR A 33 -11.44 3.27 7.73
N ASP A 34 -11.05 2.60 8.82
CA ASP A 34 -11.78 1.42 9.30
C ASP A 34 -13.24 1.73 9.68
N GLU A 35 -13.52 2.95 10.14
CA GLU A 35 -14.88 3.43 10.45
C GLU A 35 -15.79 3.50 9.22
N TYR A 36 -15.23 3.86 8.06
CA TYR A 36 -15.96 4.00 6.80
C TYR A 36 -15.85 2.78 5.89
N ASN A 37 -15.08 1.76 6.29
CA ASN A 37 -14.84 0.53 5.54
C ASN A 37 -15.43 -0.70 6.26
N THR A 38 -16.74 -0.66 6.47
CA THR A 38 -17.49 -1.66 7.24
C THR A 38 -18.43 -2.49 6.36
N GLY A 39 -18.94 -3.59 6.90
CA GLY A 39 -19.93 -4.44 6.23
C GLY A 39 -19.31 -5.50 5.32
N ASP A 40 -20.18 -6.14 4.55
CA ASP A 40 -19.83 -7.29 3.70
C ASP A 40 -19.07 -6.86 2.42
N ASP A 41 -19.34 -5.66 1.90
CA ASP A 41 -18.69 -5.11 0.70
C ASP A 41 -17.39 -4.34 1.00
N LYS A 42 -16.80 -4.55 2.18
CA LYS A 42 -15.59 -3.83 2.58
C LYS A 42 -14.41 -4.14 1.65
N ILE A 43 -13.57 -3.14 1.45
CA ILE A 43 -12.37 -3.26 0.64
C ILE A 43 -11.22 -3.70 1.55
N GLU A 44 -10.68 -4.89 1.32
CA GLU A 44 -9.47 -5.35 1.97
C GLU A 44 -8.24 -4.85 1.20
N TYR A 45 -7.43 -4.03 1.87
CA TYR A 45 -6.15 -3.54 1.36
C TYR A 45 -5.03 -4.46 1.85
N ILE A 46 -4.50 -5.28 0.94
CA ILE A 46 -3.47 -6.27 1.25
C ILE A 46 -2.12 -5.73 0.77
N VAL A 47 -1.26 -5.32 1.70
CA VAL A 47 0.09 -4.87 1.39
C VAL A 47 1.05 -6.04 1.51
N GLU A 48 1.79 -6.30 0.44
CA GLU A 48 2.65 -7.47 0.33
C GLU A 48 4.02 -7.08 -0.18
N THR A 49 5.02 -7.88 0.19
CA THR A 49 6.37 -7.78 -0.35
C THR A 49 6.84 -9.10 -0.95
N SER A 50 7.80 -9.02 -1.86
CA SER A 50 8.38 -10.19 -2.52
C SER A 50 9.88 -10.01 -2.78
N ARG A 51 10.58 -11.12 -2.93
CA ARG A 51 11.99 -11.16 -3.36
C ARG A 51 12.15 -11.53 -4.82
N ASP A 52 11.15 -12.19 -5.41
CA ASP A 52 11.23 -12.86 -6.72
C ASP A 52 9.99 -12.63 -7.61
N LEU A 53 9.05 -11.81 -7.15
CA LEU A 53 7.74 -11.55 -7.78
C LEU A 53 6.77 -12.74 -7.82
N ARG A 54 7.12 -13.88 -7.20
CA ARG A 54 6.32 -15.12 -7.19
C ARG A 54 5.74 -15.38 -5.81
N THR A 55 6.60 -15.39 -4.79
CA THR A 55 6.17 -15.56 -3.40
C THR A 55 5.95 -14.19 -2.77
N TRP A 56 4.76 -14.01 -2.17
CA TRP A 56 4.34 -12.75 -1.57
C TRP A 56 4.05 -12.95 -0.08
N TYR A 57 4.53 -12.01 0.73
CA TYR A 57 4.39 -11.99 2.18
C TYR A 57 3.58 -10.77 2.59
N ASP A 58 2.46 -10.99 3.26
CA ASP A 58 1.61 -9.91 3.79
C ASP A 58 2.20 -9.28 5.05
N THR A 59 1.47 -8.33 5.64
CA THR A 59 1.89 -7.56 6.81
C THR A 59 2.06 -8.40 8.09
N SER A 60 1.49 -9.61 8.16
CA SER A 60 1.66 -10.52 9.31
C SER A 60 3.04 -11.19 9.31
N SER A 61 3.66 -11.37 8.14
CA SER A 61 4.97 -12.01 8.00
C SER A 61 6.13 -11.07 8.35
N ASP A 62 7.22 -11.62 8.90
CA ASP A 62 8.50 -10.91 9.12
C ASP A 62 9.17 -10.44 7.83
N GLN A 63 8.86 -11.10 6.71
CA GLN A 63 9.36 -10.70 5.39
C GLN A 63 8.51 -9.60 4.74
N GLY A 64 7.34 -9.30 5.33
CA GLY A 64 6.30 -8.41 4.83
C GLY A 64 6.59 -6.91 4.94
N ALA A 65 5.50 -6.12 4.97
CA ALA A 65 5.51 -4.68 5.20
C ALA A 65 4.85 -4.30 6.54
N ALA A 66 5.09 -3.08 6.99
CA ALA A 66 4.44 -2.48 8.15
C ALA A 66 4.02 -1.03 7.83
N LEU A 67 2.96 -0.55 8.49
CA LEU A 67 2.57 0.85 8.42
C LEU A 67 3.73 1.73 8.91
N PHE A 68 4.02 2.79 8.18
CA PHE A 68 5.13 3.70 8.45
C PHE A 68 4.61 5.11 8.70
N GLY A 69 4.78 5.57 9.93
CA GLY A 69 4.24 6.85 10.39
C GLY A 69 2.73 6.78 10.61
N THR A 70 2.14 7.95 10.83
CA THR A 70 0.70 8.12 11.05
C THR A 70 0.00 8.35 9.71
N PRO A 71 -1.14 7.70 9.43
CA PRO A 71 -1.97 8.02 8.28
C PRO A 71 -2.35 9.51 8.23
N GLU A 72 -2.36 10.08 7.02
CA GLU A 72 -2.79 11.45 6.77
C GLU A 72 -4.28 11.45 6.46
N ASP A 73 -5.09 12.15 7.27
CA ASP A 73 -6.51 12.31 7.00
C ASP A 73 -6.72 13.17 5.73
N LEU A 74 -7.51 12.64 4.79
CA LEU A 74 -7.88 13.32 3.55
C LEU A 74 -9.32 13.84 3.58
N GLY A 75 -10.04 13.63 4.68
CA GLY A 75 -11.45 13.93 4.85
C GLY A 75 -12.37 12.89 4.17
N GLY A 76 -13.66 12.93 4.53
CA GLY A 76 -14.67 12.07 3.92
C GLY A 76 -14.46 10.57 4.17
N GLY A 77 -13.84 10.21 5.30
CA GLY A 77 -13.55 8.83 5.66
C GLY A 77 -12.35 8.22 4.93
N MET A 78 -11.58 9.01 4.18
CA MET A 78 -10.39 8.58 3.46
C MET A 78 -9.11 9.02 4.18
N GLU A 79 -8.11 8.15 4.15
CA GLU A 79 -6.77 8.45 4.66
C GLU A 79 -5.70 8.04 3.65
N ARG A 80 -4.56 8.74 3.68
CA ARG A 80 -3.35 8.33 2.97
C ARG A 80 -2.44 7.59 3.91
N VAL A 81 -2.04 6.40 3.50
CA VAL A 81 -1.14 5.53 4.26
C VAL A 81 0.16 5.30 3.53
N VAL A 82 1.22 5.14 4.31
CA VAL A 82 2.54 4.73 3.83
C VAL A 82 2.90 3.41 4.47
N PHE A 83 3.24 2.42 3.67
CA PHE A 83 3.81 1.16 4.15
C PHE A 83 5.28 1.07 3.77
N LYS A 84 6.06 0.45 4.65
CA LYS A 84 7.50 0.21 4.50
C LYS A 84 7.75 -1.30 4.61
N SER A 85 8.64 -1.84 3.78
CA SER A 85 9.11 -3.21 3.96
C SER A 85 9.80 -3.39 5.32
N LYS A 86 9.57 -4.51 6.01
CA LYS A 86 10.23 -4.81 7.29
C LYS A 86 11.72 -5.09 7.11
N LYS A 87 12.10 -5.59 5.94
CA LYS A 87 13.49 -5.89 5.55
C LYS A 87 13.98 -4.96 4.45
N THR A 88 15.29 -4.71 4.43
CA THR A 88 15.94 -3.99 3.33
C THR A 88 16.08 -4.89 2.11
N ARG A 89 16.37 -4.26 0.97
CA ARG A 89 16.68 -4.89 -0.31
C ARG A 89 17.83 -5.88 -0.21
N THR A 90 18.80 -5.60 0.65
CA THR A 90 20.03 -6.38 0.82
C THR A 90 20.04 -7.33 2.02
N ASP A 91 18.97 -7.34 2.82
CA ASP A 91 18.81 -8.24 3.96
C ASP A 91 19.02 -9.71 3.56
N GLY A 92 19.81 -10.44 4.35
CA GLY A 92 20.15 -11.83 4.10
C GLY A 92 20.95 -12.09 2.81
N GLY A 93 21.76 -11.12 2.36
CA GLY A 93 22.60 -11.26 1.16
C GLY A 93 21.85 -11.15 -0.17
N LYS A 94 20.59 -10.72 -0.13
CA LYS A 94 19.75 -10.57 -1.34
C LYS A 94 20.07 -9.26 -2.07
N THR A 95 19.50 -9.07 -3.25
CA THR A 95 19.73 -7.86 -4.06
C THR A 95 18.46 -7.11 -4.41
N ARG A 96 17.29 -7.65 -4.05
CA ARG A 96 15.98 -7.15 -4.46
C ARG A 96 14.94 -7.28 -3.34
N GLN A 97 14.01 -6.35 -3.36
CA GLN A 97 12.79 -6.33 -2.57
C GLN A 97 11.76 -5.61 -3.45
N TYR A 98 10.55 -6.14 -3.46
CA TYR A 98 9.41 -5.58 -4.14
C TYR A 98 8.31 -5.33 -3.12
N ILE A 99 7.48 -4.32 -3.36
CA ILE A 99 6.31 -4.01 -2.54
C ILE A 99 5.13 -3.74 -3.47
N ARG A 100 3.95 -4.20 -3.09
CA ARG A 100 2.69 -3.91 -3.79
C ARG A 100 1.54 -3.76 -2.81
N VAL A 101 0.46 -3.17 -3.29
CA VAL A 101 -0.86 -3.25 -2.68
C VAL A 101 -1.78 -4.00 -3.64
N ARG A 102 -2.61 -4.88 -3.09
CA ARG A 102 -3.73 -5.50 -3.80
C ARG A 102 -5.03 -5.17 -3.06
N LEU A 103 -6.10 -5.04 -3.82
CA LEU A 103 -7.43 -4.85 -3.28
C LEU A 103 -8.20 -6.17 -3.44
N LYS A 104 -9.04 -6.47 -2.46
CA LYS A 104 -10.03 -7.53 -2.52
C LYS A 104 -11.34 -6.99 -1.98
N SER A 105 -12.42 -7.11 -2.75
CA SER A 105 -13.77 -6.98 -2.20
C SER A 105 -14.11 -8.30 -1.53
N ARG A 106 -14.77 -8.23 -0.37
CA ARG A 106 -15.55 -9.38 0.11
C ARG A 106 -16.90 -9.43 -0.59
#